data_AF-A0A3M8HG37-F1
#
_entry.id   AF-A0A3M8HG37-F1
#
_cell.length_a   1.000
_cell.length_b   1.000
_cell.length_c   1.000
_cell.angle_alpha   90.00
_cell.angle_beta   90.00
_cell.angle_gamma   90.00
#
_symmetry.space_group_name_H-M   'P 1'
#
loop_
_entity.id
_entity.type
_entity.pdbx_description
1 polymer ?
#
loop_
_entity_poly.entity_id
_entity_poly.type
_entity_poly.pdbx_seq_one_letter_code
_entity_poly.pdbx_strand_id
1 'polypeptide(L)'
;MVHAKDILTDQLLANANDPSWYEPFSVAVENLSEEQAFWKPNEDSNSIAEIVQHLLYWNQTWQTRYEASHVDAVPSIGNNDNSFIIPENFIFNDLKKTTIRSTYTV
;
A
#
# COMPACT_ATOMS: atom_id res chain seq x y z
N MET A 1 -5.00 7.97 31.30
CA MET A 1 -5.91 8.40 30.22
C MET A 1 -5.21 8.07 28.92
N VAL A 2 -5.88 7.39 27.99
CA VAL A 2 -5.30 7.11 26.67
C VAL A 2 -5.38 8.40 25.84
N HIS A 3 -4.29 8.84 25.22
CA HIS A 3 -4.31 10.02 24.37
C HIS A 3 -4.75 9.64 22.95
N ALA A 4 -5.43 10.55 22.25
CA ALA A 4 -5.87 10.31 20.87
C ALA A 4 -4.70 9.96 19.93
N LYS A 5 -3.52 10.54 20.18
CA LYS A 5 -2.29 10.20 19.46
C LYS A 5 -1.95 8.72 19.60
N ASP A 6 -1.99 8.19 20.82
CA ASP A 6 -1.63 6.80 21.10
C ASP A 6 -2.56 5.84 20.34
N ILE A 7 -3.87 6.10 20.35
CA ILE A 7 -4.85 5.31 19.60
C ILE A 7 -4.57 5.36 18.09
N LEU A 8 -4.33 6.55 17.55
CA LEU A 8 -4.08 6.71 16.11
C LEU A 8 -2.76 6.05 15.68
N THR A 9 -1.71 6.15 16.49
CA THR A 9 -0.44 5.47 16.24
C THR A 9 -0.61 3.96 16.30
N ASP A 10 -1.32 3.42 17.29
CA ASP A 10 -1.57 1.98 17.40
C ASP A 10 -2.36 1.46 16.19
N GLN A 11 -3.41 2.18 15.76
CA GLN A 11 -4.17 1.79 14.58
C GLN A 11 -3.33 1.88 13.29
N LEU A 12 -2.45 2.86 13.18
CA LEU A 12 -1.56 2.99 12.04
C LEU A 12 -0.54 1.84 11.98
N LEU A 13 0.07 1.47 13.12
CA LEU A 13 0.99 0.35 13.23
C LEU A 13 0.31 -1.00 12.93
N ALA A 14 -0.91 -1.20 13.43
CA ALA A 14 -1.72 -2.39 13.14
C ALA A 14 -2.05 -2.54 11.64
N ASN A 15 -2.04 -1.46 10.86
CA ASN A 15 -2.22 -1.51 9.39
C ASN A 15 -0.89 -1.55 8.63
N ALA A 16 0.25 -1.37 9.31
CA ALA A 16 1.57 -1.33 8.70
C ALA A 16 2.34 -2.64 8.89
N ASN A 17 2.63 -3.01 10.15
CA ASN A 17 3.54 -4.10 10.46
C ASN A 17 3.26 -4.83 11.78
N ASP A 18 2.34 -4.35 12.63
CA ASP A 18 1.97 -5.04 13.87
C ASP A 18 0.89 -6.10 13.58
N PRO A 19 1.15 -7.40 13.84
CA PRO A 19 0.14 -8.44 13.69
C PRO A 19 -1.08 -8.13 14.56
N SER A 20 -2.24 -8.06 13.91
CA SER A 20 -3.52 -7.79 14.58
C SER A 20 -4.51 -8.90 14.23
N TRP A 21 -5.78 -8.56 13.96
CA TRP A 21 -6.75 -9.55 13.48
C TRP A 21 -6.41 -10.12 12.08
N TYR A 22 -5.51 -9.47 11.34
CA TYR A 22 -4.90 -9.96 10.10
C TYR A 22 -3.37 -9.96 10.22
N GLU A 23 -2.74 -10.74 9.36
CA GLU A 23 -1.29 -10.78 9.22
C GLU A 23 -0.74 -9.52 8.54
N PRO A 24 0.47 -9.05 8.91
CA PRO A 24 1.12 -7.96 8.23
C PRO A 24 1.30 -8.23 6.73
N PHE A 25 1.38 -7.16 5.94
CA PHE A 25 1.59 -7.26 4.49
C PHE A 25 2.77 -8.15 4.13
N SER A 26 3.90 -8.02 4.84
CA SER A 26 5.12 -8.82 4.63
C SER A 26 4.89 -10.32 4.71
N VAL A 27 3.99 -10.77 5.59
CA VAL A 27 3.59 -12.16 5.77
C VAL A 27 2.58 -12.57 4.69
N ALA A 28 1.59 -11.72 4.42
CA ALA A 28 0.54 -12.01 3.42
C ALA A 28 1.08 -12.22 2.00
N VAL A 29 2.20 -11.59 1.66
CA VAL A 29 2.87 -11.74 0.35
C VAL A 29 4.14 -12.59 0.38
N GLU A 30 4.33 -13.34 1.47
CA GLU A 30 5.43 -14.28 1.57
C GLU A 30 5.24 -15.41 0.54
N ASN A 31 6.32 -15.76 -0.18
CA ASN A 31 6.35 -16.84 -1.16
C ASN A 31 5.40 -16.74 -2.37
N LEU A 32 4.73 -15.61 -2.60
CA LEU A 32 3.99 -15.37 -3.84
C LEU A 32 4.95 -15.28 -5.03
N SER A 33 4.67 -16.05 -6.08
CA SER A 33 5.36 -15.92 -7.37
C SER A 33 4.84 -14.71 -8.15
N GLU A 34 5.62 -14.24 -9.12
CA GLU A 34 5.19 -13.20 -10.07
C GLU A 34 3.90 -13.62 -10.79
N GLU A 35 3.83 -14.85 -11.28
CA GLU A 35 2.64 -15.37 -11.96
C GLU A 35 1.38 -15.32 -11.07
N GLN A 36 1.50 -15.74 -9.81
CA GLN A 36 0.38 -15.68 -8.85
C GLN A 36 -0.01 -14.24 -8.54
N ALA A 37 0.96 -13.33 -8.45
CA ALA A 37 0.71 -11.95 -8.13
C ALA A 37 -0.03 -11.20 -9.27
N PHE A 38 0.29 -11.51 -10.52
CA PHE A 38 -0.34 -10.92 -11.70
C PHE A 38 -1.59 -11.68 -12.19
N TRP A 39 -1.88 -12.85 -11.62
CA TRP A 39 -3.07 -13.63 -11.98
C TRP A 39 -4.36 -12.89 -11.63
N LYS A 40 -5.37 -13.03 -12.49
CA LYS A 40 -6.72 -12.49 -12.31
C LYS A 40 -7.77 -13.58 -12.52
N PRO A 41 -8.85 -13.61 -11.72
CA PRO A 41 -9.97 -14.53 -11.94
C PRO A 41 -10.84 -14.13 -13.15
N ASN A 42 -10.92 -12.84 -13.49
CA ASN A 42 -11.64 -12.30 -14.64
C ASN A 42 -11.14 -10.88 -14.98
N GLU A 43 -11.61 -10.31 -16.09
CA GLU A 43 -11.22 -8.98 -16.58
C GLU A 43 -11.65 -7.82 -15.67
N ASP A 44 -12.74 -8.02 -14.90
CA ASP A 44 -13.28 -7.02 -13.97
C ASP A 44 -12.56 -7.01 -12.62
N SER A 45 -11.57 -7.88 -12.42
CA SER A 45 -10.85 -8.02 -11.16
C SER A 45 -9.45 -7.39 -11.20
N ASN A 46 -9.03 -6.86 -10.06
CA ASN A 46 -7.64 -6.49 -9.84
C ASN A 46 -6.84 -7.71 -9.34
N SER A 47 -5.65 -7.87 -9.90
CA SER A 47 -4.64 -8.83 -9.44
C SER A 47 -4.06 -8.39 -8.08
N ILE A 48 -3.33 -9.29 -7.42
CA ILE A 48 -2.63 -8.96 -6.17
C ILE A 48 -1.62 -7.83 -6.44
N ALA A 49 -0.89 -7.87 -7.55
CA ALA A 49 0.08 -6.85 -7.91
C ALA A 49 -0.57 -5.46 -8.08
N GLU A 50 -1.72 -5.38 -8.73
CA GLU A 50 -2.45 -4.12 -8.91
C GLU A 50 -3.00 -3.59 -7.57
N ILE A 51 -3.49 -4.48 -6.69
CA ILE A 51 -3.93 -4.08 -5.35
C ILE A 51 -2.76 -3.54 -4.53
N VAL A 52 -1.58 -4.18 -4.61
CA VAL A 52 -0.37 -3.69 -3.94
C VAL A 52 0.08 -2.35 -4.50
N GLN A 53 0.03 -2.16 -5.83
CA GLN A 53 0.29 -0.88 -6.47
C GLN A 53 -0.69 0.21 -6.00
N HIS A 54 -1.98 -0.10 -5.88
CA HIS A 54 -3.00 0.81 -5.35
C HIS A 54 -2.69 1.26 -3.92
N LEU A 55 -2.35 0.30 -3.05
CA LEU A 55 -1.96 0.59 -1.66
C LEU A 55 -0.68 1.44 -1.60
N LEU A 56 0.33 1.09 -2.40
CA LEU A 56 1.59 1.82 -2.46
C LEU A 56 1.37 3.27 -2.90
N TYR A 57 0.58 3.49 -3.96
CA TYR A 57 0.26 4.82 -4.47
C TYR A 57 -0.39 5.70 -3.39
N TRP A 58 -1.42 5.18 -2.69
CA TRP A 58 -2.13 5.96 -1.68
C TRP A 58 -1.29 6.19 -0.42
N ASN A 59 -0.48 5.22 0.00
CA ASN A 59 0.45 5.40 1.11
C ASN A 59 1.44 6.53 0.81
N GLN A 60 2.06 6.52 -0.37
CA GLN A 60 2.98 7.59 -0.80
C GLN A 60 2.27 8.95 -0.89
N THR A 61 1.07 8.97 -1.47
CA THR A 61 0.28 10.19 -1.61
C THR A 61 -0.01 10.83 -0.26
N TRP A 62 -0.49 10.04 0.71
CA TRP A 62 -0.80 10.54 2.05
C TRP A 62 0.45 10.91 2.84
N GLN A 63 1.54 10.16 2.71
CA GLN A 63 2.81 10.51 3.31
C GLN A 63 3.31 11.86 2.81
N THR A 64 3.34 12.08 1.48
CA THR A 64 3.76 13.36 0.90
C THR A 64 2.86 14.52 1.36
N ARG A 65 1.54 14.32 1.39
CA ARG A 65 0.60 15.34 1.89
C ARG A 65 0.83 15.68 3.35
N TYR A 66 1.12 14.67 4.18
CA TYR A 66 1.42 14.84 5.59
C TYR A 66 2.73 15.61 5.80
N GLU A 67 3.82 15.19 5.14
CA GLU A 67 5.13 15.84 5.21
C GLU A 67 5.07 17.30 4.73
N ALA A 68 4.30 17.57 3.67
CA ALA A 68 4.06 18.92 3.15
C ALA A 68 3.04 19.72 3.97
N SER A 69 2.33 19.09 4.90
CA SER A 69 1.17 19.67 5.61
C SER A 69 0.13 20.30 4.67
N HIS A 70 -0.05 19.71 3.48
CA HIS A 70 -0.93 20.25 2.45
C HIS A 70 -1.59 19.13 1.63
N VAL A 71 -2.92 19.09 1.62
CA VAL A 71 -3.69 18.06 0.91
C VAL A 71 -3.49 18.08 -0.61
N ASP A 72 -3.19 19.24 -1.19
CA ASP A 72 -2.98 19.40 -2.63
C ASP A 72 -1.50 19.22 -3.06
N ALA A 73 -0.62 18.82 -2.13
CA ALA A 73 0.80 18.55 -2.43
C ALA A 73 0.98 17.43 -3.48
N VAL A 74 -0.03 16.56 -3.62
CA VAL A 74 -0.12 15.57 -4.69
C VAL A 74 -1.41 15.84 -5.47
N PRO A 75 -1.32 16.15 -6.78
CA PRO A 75 -2.48 16.40 -7.62
C PRO A 75 -3.45 15.20 -7.66
N SER A 76 -4.72 15.48 -7.96
CA SER A 76 -5.70 14.43 -8.21
C SER A 76 -5.31 13.59 -9.43
N ILE A 77 -5.42 12.26 -9.30
CA ILE A 77 -5.30 11.31 -10.43
C ILE A 77 -6.58 11.17 -11.25
N GLY A 78 -7.62 11.93 -10.92
CA GLY A 78 -8.92 11.84 -11.58
C GLY A 78 -9.65 10.56 -11.18
N ASN A 79 -9.59 9.53 -12.01
CA ASN A 79 -10.20 8.23 -11.71
C ASN A 79 -9.31 7.44 -10.74
N ASN A 80 -9.92 6.90 -9.68
CA ASN A 80 -9.25 6.01 -8.74
C ASN A 80 -8.67 4.77 -9.43
N ASP A 81 -9.27 4.31 -10.53
CA ASP A 81 -8.78 3.15 -11.29
C ASP A 81 -7.34 3.35 -11.80
N ASN A 82 -6.91 4.60 -11.99
CA ASN A 82 -5.55 4.93 -12.42
C ASN A 82 -4.49 4.54 -11.38
N SER A 83 -4.86 4.37 -10.11
CA SER A 83 -3.93 3.96 -9.05
C SER A 83 -3.61 2.46 -9.06
N PHE A 84 -4.33 1.64 -9.82
CA PHE A 84 -4.00 0.22 -10.01
C PHE A 84 -2.94 0.02 -11.11
N ILE A 85 -2.63 1.04 -11.91
CA ILE A 85 -1.71 0.94 -13.04
C ILE A 85 -0.28 0.73 -12.52
N ILE A 86 0.29 -0.43 -12.84
CA ILE A 86 1.67 -0.78 -12.52
C ILE A 86 2.60 -0.15 -13.58
N PRO A 87 3.67 0.55 -13.18
CA PRO A 87 4.65 1.08 -14.14
C PRO A 87 5.29 -0.05 -14.97
N GLU A 88 5.49 0.15 -16.27
CA GLU A 88 5.93 -0.89 -17.23
C GLU A 88 7.21 -1.65 -16.84
N ASN A 89 8.06 -1.05 -16.00
CA ASN A 89 9.34 -1.64 -15.57
C ASN A 89 9.31 -2.27 -14.18
N PHE A 90 8.14 -2.42 -13.55
CA PHE A 90 8.01 -2.99 -12.21
C PHE A 90 7.53 -4.44 -12.28
N ILE A 91 8.27 -5.33 -11.60
CA ILE A 91 7.77 -6.66 -11.24
C ILE A 91 7.12 -6.60 -9.86
N PHE A 92 6.35 -7.63 -9.49
CA PHE A 92 5.69 -7.68 -8.19
C PHE A 92 6.69 -7.59 -7.04
N ASN A 93 7.87 -8.19 -7.18
CA ASN A 93 8.92 -8.08 -6.17
C ASN A 93 9.38 -6.64 -5.90
N ASP A 94 9.33 -5.75 -6.89
CA ASP A 94 9.68 -4.33 -6.70
C ASP A 94 8.59 -3.59 -5.93
N LEU A 95 7.31 -3.85 -6.25
CA LEU A 95 6.16 -3.33 -5.51
C LEU A 95 6.17 -3.80 -4.06
N LYS A 96 6.41 -5.10 -3.84
CA LYS A 96 6.54 -5.71 -2.52
C LYS A 96 7.63 -5.04 -1.68
N LYS A 97 8.85 -4.93 -2.22
CA LYS A 97 9.97 -4.29 -1.51
C LYS A 97 9.68 -2.83 -1.16
N THR A 98 9.09 -2.10 -2.11
CA THR A 98 8.79 -0.67 -1.90
C THR A 98 7.72 -0.48 -0.83
N THR A 99 6.66 -1.28 -0.85
CA THR A 99 5.59 -1.27 0.15
C THR A 99 6.10 -1.63 1.54
N ILE A 100 6.91 -2.69 1.65
CA ILE A 100 7.54 -3.07 2.93
C ILE A 100 8.46 -1.96 3.44
N ARG A 101 9.23 -1.29 2.56
CA ARG A 101 10.09 -0.19 3.00
C ARG A 101 9.28 0.97 3.56
N SER A 102 8.15 1.32 2.94
CA SER A 102 7.33 2.45 3.40
C SER A 102 6.65 2.21 4.74
N THR A 103 6.42 0.95 5.14
CA THR A 103 5.81 0.64 6.44
C THR A 103 6.77 0.81 7.63
N TYR A 104 8.09 0.89 7.40
CA TYR A 104 9.09 1.14 8.46
C TYR A 104 9.52 2.61 8.58
N THR A 105 8.99 3.49 7.73
CA THR A 105 9.26 4.94 7.78
C THR A 105 8.13 5.74 8.42
N VAL A 106 7.14 5.06 9.01
CA VAL A 106 5.97 5.65 9.68
C VAL A 106 6.26 5.91 11.15
#